data_AF-A0A969ZUP5-F1
#
_entry.id   AF-A0A969ZUP5-F1
#
_cell.length_a   1.000
_cell.length_b   1.000
_cell.length_c   1.000
_cell.angle_alpha   90.00
_cell.angle_beta   90.00
_cell.angle_gamma   90.00
#
_symmetry.space_group_name_H-M   'P 1'
#
loop_
_entity.id
_entity.type
_entity.pdbx_description
1 polymer ?
#
loop_
_entity_poly.entity_id
_entity_poly.type
_entity_poly.pdbx_seq_one_letter_code
_entity_poly.pdbx_strand_id
1 'polypeptide(L)'
;MYCKNCKHMAAVLYEWSSTEDEEQVGDFTNKNSSGKKNNKREEIRKLVESADQETVTLFLTDVLMEDEKLLVRFYNKVNKQVEDYDVSLYIKQIDDILKHYLRRNHFIDYYQANDFISELEDIIDKDVSDMMDNGNNLCAFELLNYIFVLLGNVPMDDSDGGTGVLANIIYEHWLELLFQAKPQEKRKMYEWFTSHLDGSVIDYLEDDIENIIMEGFKEKEYRKDKMAFIQSMIKKSQEEESEWSGDYKLGKWALRYLSYLKRKQHQIRK
;
A
#
# COMPACT_ATOMS: atom_id res chain seq x y z
N MET A 1 -27.37 55.82 4.56
CA MET A 1 -27.76 54.57 3.87
C MET A 1 -27.19 53.41 4.68
N TYR A 2 -28.02 52.79 5.52
CA TYR A 2 -27.65 51.64 6.37
C TYR A 2 -27.88 50.35 5.58
N CYS A 3 -26.84 49.54 5.35
CA CYS A 3 -26.99 48.26 4.67
C CYS A 3 -27.70 47.25 5.60
N LYS A 4 -28.97 46.97 5.31
CA LYS A 4 -29.88 46.08 6.07
C LYS A 4 -29.60 44.59 5.91
N ASN A 5 -28.51 44.19 5.23
CA ASN A 5 -28.22 42.78 4.94
C ASN A 5 -27.03 42.18 5.70
N CYS A 6 -26.27 42.96 6.48
CA CYS A 6 -25.16 42.41 7.28
C CYS A 6 -25.61 41.75 8.60
N LYS A 7 -26.86 41.95 9.04
CA LYS A 7 -27.36 41.34 10.29
C LYS A 7 -27.95 39.95 10.09
N HIS A 8 -28.54 39.69 8.92
CA HIS A 8 -29.10 38.37 8.61
C HIS A 8 -28.01 37.33 8.34
N MET A 9 -26.88 37.73 7.74
CA MET A 9 -25.73 36.83 7.53
C MET A 9 -25.06 36.45 8.86
N ALA A 10 -25.00 37.37 9.83
CA ALA A 10 -24.51 37.07 11.17
C ALA A 10 -25.46 36.15 11.95
N ALA A 11 -26.78 36.31 11.80
CA ALA A 11 -27.76 35.43 12.45
C ALA A 11 -27.77 34.01 11.83
N VAL A 12 -27.66 33.90 10.51
CA VAL A 12 -27.58 32.59 9.81
C VAL A 12 -26.27 31.87 10.13
N LEU A 13 -25.14 32.59 10.25
CA LEU A 13 -23.88 31.99 10.67
C LEU A 13 -23.90 31.55 12.14
N TYR A 14 -24.60 32.28 13.01
CA TYR A 14 -24.72 31.94 14.44
C TYR A 14 -25.67 30.76 14.66
N GLU A 15 -26.76 30.68 13.90
CA GLU A 15 -27.74 29.59 13.96
C GLU A 15 -27.17 28.29 13.36
N TRP A 16 -26.34 28.37 12.31
CA TRP A 16 -25.64 27.20 11.77
C TRP A 16 -24.51 26.71 12.68
N SER A 17 -23.82 27.63 13.39
CA SER A 17 -22.80 27.24 14.39
C SER A 17 -23.39 26.75 15.73
N SER A 18 -24.71 26.78 15.91
CA SER A 18 -25.36 26.32 17.15
C SER A 18 -26.27 25.10 16.97
N THR A 19 -26.27 24.47 15.77
CA THR A 19 -26.96 23.20 15.51
C THR A 19 -26.12 22.12 14.83
N GLU A 20 -24.80 22.30 14.73
CA GLU A 20 -23.89 21.21 14.41
C GLU A 20 -23.00 20.96 15.61
N ASP A 21 -23.27 19.82 16.24
CA ASP A 21 -22.52 19.09 17.24
C ASP A 21 -21.25 19.76 17.78
N GLU A 22 -21.26 20.04 19.09
CA GLU A 22 -20.07 20.33 19.89
C GLU A 22 -19.09 19.13 19.83
N GLU A 23 -18.35 18.99 18.73
CA GLU A 23 -17.10 18.26 18.70
C GLU A 23 -16.04 19.11 19.39
N GLN A 24 -15.84 18.80 20.67
CA GLN A 24 -14.76 19.35 21.45
C GLN A 24 -13.41 19.07 20.79
N VAL A 25 -12.71 20.16 20.46
CA VAL A 25 -11.26 20.20 20.32
C VAL A 25 -10.64 19.70 21.62
N GLY A 26 -10.19 18.45 21.63
CA GLY A 26 -9.63 17.80 22.81
C GLY A 26 -8.84 16.53 22.48
N ASP A 27 -7.53 16.71 22.41
CA ASP A 27 -6.46 15.76 22.74
C ASP A 27 -6.37 14.40 22.01
N PHE A 28 -5.16 14.12 21.54
CA PHE A 28 -4.72 12.90 20.86
C PHE A 28 -4.78 11.68 21.80
N THR A 29 -5.95 11.09 22.01
CA THR A 29 -6.05 9.66 22.34
C THR A 29 -7.31 9.03 21.72
N ASN A 30 -7.13 8.42 20.55
CA ASN A 30 -8.10 7.58 19.87
C ASN A 30 -8.43 6.33 20.73
N LYS A 31 -9.39 6.47 21.67
CA LYS A 31 -9.89 5.35 22.51
C LYS A 31 -11.40 5.11 22.41
N ASN A 32 -12.18 6.01 21.79
CA ASN A 32 -13.65 5.91 21.77
C ASN A 32 -14.24 5.26 20.50
N SER A 33 -13.47 5.13 19.42
CA SER A 33 -13.91 4.49 18.16
C SER A 33 -13.86 2.95 18.22
N SER A 34 -12.91 2.39 18.97
CA SER A 34 -12.71 0.95 19.12
C SER A 34 -13.81 0.29 19.96
N GLY A 35 -14.34 1.00 20.98
CA GLY A 35 -15.44 0.51 21.82
C GLY A 35 -16.74 0.28 21.06
N LYS A 36 -17.10 1.17 20.11
CA LYS A 36 -18.29 1.01 19.24
C LYS A 36 -18.14 -0.15 18.25
N LYS A 37 -16.97 -0.30 17.62
CA LYS A 37 -16.70 -1.41 16.68
C LYS A 37 -16.77 -2.78 17.37
N ASN A 38 -16.23 -2.91 18.57
CA ASN A 38 -16.27 -4.16 19.33
C ASN A 38 -17.70 -4.56 19.75
N ASN A 39 -18.55 -3.59 20.10
CA ASN A 39 -19.95 -3.88 20.44
C ASN A 39 -20.73 -4.41 19.23
N LYS A 40 -20.57 -3.78 18.06
CA LYS A 40 -21.22 -4.23 16.82
C LYS A 40 -20.80 -5.65 16.42
N ARG A 41 -19.52 -5.99 16.57
CA ARG A 41 -19.01 -7.35 16.28
C ARG A 41 -19.67 -8.40 17.16
N GLU A 42 -19.84 -8.11 18.44
CA GLU A 42 -20.47 -9.02 19.40
C GLU A 42 -21.98 -9.19 19.13
N GLU A 43 -22.67 -8.13 18.73
CA GLU A 43 -24.07 -8.20 18.31
C GLU A 43 -24.25 -9.08 17.05
N ILE A 44 -23.39 -8.89 16.04
CA ILE A 44 -23.39 -9.74 14.83
C ILE A 44 -23.08 -11.20 15.19
N ARG A 45 -22.12 -11.43 16.07
CA ARG A 45 -21.77 -12.78 16.53
C ARG A 45 -22.97 -13.49 17.16
N LYS A 46 -23.70 -12.81 18.06
CA LYS A 46 -24.90 -13.37 18.69
C LYS A 46 -26.00 -13.69 17.68
N LEU A 47 -26.17 -12.86 16.65
CA LEU A 47 -27.11 -13.13 15.57
C LEU A 47 -26.72 -14.42 14.82
N VAL A 48 -25.45 -14.56 14.43
CA VAL A 48 -24.96 -15.76 13.74
C VAL A 48 -25.09 -17.01 14.62
N GLU A 49 -24.76 -16.92 15.90
CA GLU A 49 -24.88 -18.02 16.86
C GLU A 49 -26.34 -18.42 17.15
N SER A 50 -27.31 -17.53 16.89
CA SER A 50 -28.74 -17.82 17.04
C SER A 50 -29.37 -18.52 15.83
N ALA A 51 -28.73 -18.47 14.66
CA ALA A 51 -29.18 -19.15 13.46
C ALA A 51 -28.77 -20.63 13.49
N ASP A 52 -29.56 -21.49 12.86
CA ASP A 52 -29.18 -22.89 12.68
C ASP A 52 -28.08 -23.04 11.61
N GLN A 53 -27.39 -24.17 11.64
CA GLN A 53 -26.23 -24.43 10.77
C GLN A 53 -26.59 -24.42 9.27
N GLU A 54 -27.79 -24.88 8.91
CA GLU A 54 -28.23 -24.92 7.51
C GLU A 54 -28.45 -23.50 6.98
N THR A 55 -29.14 -22.66 7.75
CA THR A 55 -29.33 -21.24 7.44
C THR A 55 -28.00 -20.50 7.26
N VAL A 56 -27.04 -20.69 8.19
CA VAL A 56 -25.71 -20.06 8.09
C VAL A 56 -24.96 -20.54 6.85
N THR A 57 -25.01 -21.84 6.56
CA THR A 57 -24.29 -22.44 5.43
C THR A 57 -24.85 -21.96 4.10
N LEU A 58 -26.17 -21.96 3.92
CA LEU A 58 -26.82 -21.48 2.71
C LEU A 58 -26.56 -19.99 2.49
N PHE A 59 -26.77 -19.17 3.52
CA PHE A 59 -26.52 -17.73 3.43
C PHE A 59 -25.07 -17.41 3.08
N LEU A 60 -24.11 -18.06 3.76
CA LEU A 60 -22.69 -17.87 3.44
C LEU A 60 -22.39 -18.33 2.01
N THR A 61 -22.95 -19.46 1.56
CA THR A 61 -22.76 -19.93 0.18
C THR A 61 -23.25 -18.90 -0.83
N ASP A 62 -24.44 -18.34 -0.63
CA ASP A 62 -25.00 -17.31 -1.51
C ASP A 62 -24.11 -16.06 -1.54
N VAL A 63 -23.66 -15.58 -0.37
CA VAL A 63 -22.75 -14.43 -0.26
C VAL A 63 -21.42 -14.68 -0.99
N LEU A 64 -20.83 -15.87 -0.83
CA LEU A 64 -19.55 -16.22 -1.48
C LEU A 64 -19.71 -16.46 -2.99
N MET A 65 -20.91 -16.80 -3.47
CA MET A 65 -21.20 -16.88 -4.91
C MET A 65 -21.34 -15.51 -5.55
N GLU A 66 -21.78 -14.50 -4.81
CA GLU A 66 -21.97 -13.13 -5.30
C GLU A 66 -20.71 -12.26 -5.21
N ASP A 67 -19.84 -12.52 -4.22
CA ASP A 67 -18.67 -11.69 -3.93
C ASP A 67 -17.37 -12.52 -3.96
N GLU A 68 -16.62 -12.41 -5.06
CA GLU A 68 -15.35 -13.10 -5.26
C GLU A 68 -14.27 -12.66 -4.25
N LYS A 69 -14.29 -11.40 -3.76
CA LYS A 69 -13.38 -10.92 -2.69
C LYS A 69 -13.62 -11.67 -1.41
N LEU A 70 -14.90 -11.82 -1.02
CA LEU A 70 -15.24 -12.60 0.16
C LEU A 70 -14.92 -14.09 -0.03
N LEU A 71 -15.09 -14.65 -1.23
CA LEU A 71 -14.71 -16.03 -1.53
C LEU A 71 -13.21 -16.28 -1.32
N VAL A 72 -12.34 -15.47 -1.93
CA VAL A 72 -10.88 -15.61 -1.78
C VAL A 72 -10.44 -15.45 -0.32
N ARG A 73 -11.03 -14.47 0.38
CA ARG A 73 -10.81 -14.24 1.82
C ARG A 73 -11.20 -15.45 2.66
N PHE A 74 -12.42 -15.96 2.44
CA PHE A 74 -12.94 -17.09 3.18
C PHE A 74 -12.12 -18.36 2.93
N TYR A 75 -11.79 -18.64 1.67
CA TYR A 75 -10.94 -19.77 1.29
C TYR A 75 -9.60 -19.74 2.03
N ASN A 76 -8.90 -18.61 1.99
CA ASN A 76 -7.63 -18.45 2.70
C ASN A 76 -7.81 -18.57 4.22
N LYS A 77 -8.90 -18.05 4.79
CA LYS A 77 -9.16 -18.17 6.23
C LYS A 77 -9.36 -19.62 6.69
N VAL A 78 -10.05 -20.43 5.89
CA VAL A 78 -10.32 -21.85 6.19
C VAL A 78 -9.07 -22.71 5.98
N ASN A 79 -8.33 -22.48 4.89
CA ASN A 79 -7.21 -23.35 4.49
C ASN A 79 -5.87 -23.01 5.13
N LYS A 80 -5.79 -21.91 5.88
CA LYS A 80 -4.59 -21.49 6.62
C LYS A 80 -4.04 -22.52 7.62
N GLN A 81 -4.82 -23.54 7.98
CA GLN A 81 -4.37 -24.59 8.89
C GLN A 81 -3.50 -25.67 8.22
N VAL A 82 -3.35 -25.63 6.88
CA VAL A 82 -2.64 -26.67 6.12
C VAL A 82 -1.42 -26.11 5.36
N GLU A 83 -1.48 -24.88 4.83
CA GLU A 83 -0.41 -24.20 4.06
C GLU A 83 -0.39 -22.67 4.34
N ASP A 84 0.66 -21.96 3.93
CA ASP A 84 0.71 -20.48 3.89
C ASP A 84 -0.42 -19.91 2.98
N TYR A 85 -0.68 -18.60 3.00
CA TYR A 85 -1.70 -17.99 2.13
C TYR A 85 -1.47 -18.32 0.65
N ASP A 86 -2.55 -18.62 -0.09
CA ASP A 86 -2.49 -18.80 -1.53
C ASP A 86 -2.57 -17.43 -2.23
N VAL A 87 -1.40 -16.79 -2.38
CA VAL A 87 -1.24 -15.48 -3.03
C VAL A 87 -1.72 -15.51 -4.48
N SER A 88 -1.68 -16.67 -5.15
CA SER A 88 -2.07 -16.78 -6.55
C SER A 88 -3.56 -16.49 -6.77
N LEU A 89 -4.41 -16.77 -5.78
CA LEU A 89 -5.83 -16.43 -5.82
C LEU A 89 -6.07 -14.92 -5.73
N TYR A 90 -5.30 -14.22 -4.89
CA TYR A 90 -5.37 -12.76 -4.81
C TYR A 90 -4.84 -12.11 -6.10
N ILE A 91 -3.75 -12.63 -6.66
CA ILE A 91 -3.21 -12.16 -7.95
C ILE A 91 -4.27 -12.31 -9.05
N LYS A 92 -4.92 -13.47 -9.15
CA LYS A 92 -5.99 -13.69 -10.13
C LYS A 92 -7.15 -12.71 -9.92
N GLN A 93 -7.56 -12.47 -8.68
CA GLN A 93 -8.59 -11.50 -8.36
C GLN A 93 -8.21 -10.09 -8.79
N ILE A 94 -6.96 -9.66 -8.57
CA ILE A 94 -6.47 -8.36 -9.02
C ILE A 94 -6.46 -8.28 -10.55
N ASP A 95 -6.03 -9.34 -11.24
CA ASP A 95 -6.10 -9.41 -12.71
C ASP A 95 -7.54 -9.26 -13.23
N ASP A 96 -8.52 -9.85 -12.54
CA ASP A 96 -9.93 -9.77 -12.93
C ASP A 96 -10.53 -8.39 -12.64
N ILE A 97 -10.13 -7.74 -11.53
CA ILE A 97 -10.41 -6.31 -11.27
C ILE A 97 -9.84 -5.45 -12.40
N LEU A 98 -8.55 -5.62 -12.75
CA LEU A 98 -7.91 -4.84 -13.80
C LEU A 98 -8.63 -5.00 -15.15
N LYS A 99 -8.99 -6.23 -15.54
CA LYS A 99 -9.76 -6.49 -16.77
C LYS A 99 -11.12 -5.81 -16.75
N HIS A 100 -11.79 -5.78 -15.60
CA HIS A 100 -13.07 -5.12 -15.44
C HIS A 100 -12.98 -3.62 -15.77
N TYR A 101 -11.94 -2.94 -15.28
CA TYR A 101 -11.76 -1.50 -15.46
C TYR A 101 -11.17 -1.12 -16.83
N LEU A 102 -10.20 -1.87 -17.37
CA LEU A 102 -9.63 -1.58 -18.70
C LEU A 102 -10.65 -1.73 -19.85
N ARG A 103 -11.59 -2.66 -19.70
CA ARG A 103 -12.61 -3.01 -20.71
C ARG A 103 -11.99 -3.16 -22.10
N ARG A 104 -12.61 -2.57 -23.13
CA ARG A 104 -12.15 -2.60 -24.53
C ARG A 104 -11.20 -1.44 -24.88
N ASN A 105 -11.10 -0.44 -24.01
CA ASN A 105 -10.36 0.78 -24.30
C ASN A 105 -8.88 0.65 -23.90
N HIS A 106 -8.53 -0.39 -23.14
CA HIS A 106 -7.16 -0.63 -22.65
C HIS A 106 -6.60 0.59 -21.90
N PHE A 107 -7.48 1.37 -21.28
CA PHE A 107 -7.17 2.59 -20.54
C PHE A 107 -8.28 2.82 -19.52
N ILE A 108 -7.91 3.14 -18.27
CA ILE A 108 -8.85 3.48 -17.20
C ILE A 108 -9.05 4.99 -17.20
N ASP A 109 -10.28 5.44 -17.44
CA ASP A 109 -10.58 6.87 -17.45
C ASP A 109 -10.61 7.49 -16.05
N TYR A 110 -10.57 8.82 -16.00
CA TYR A 110 -10.52 9.61 -14.77
C TYR A 110 -11.61 9.24 -13.74
N TYR A 111 -12.84 8.98 -14.20
CA TYR A 111 -13.96 8.69 -13.30
C TYR A 111 -13.88 7.29 -12.72
N GLN A 112 -13.21 6.38 -13.42
CA GLN A 112 -13.03 5.00 -12.99
C GLN A 112 -11.73 4.77 -12.22
N ALA A 113 -10.76 5.69 -12.33
CA ALA A 113 -9.44 5.57 -11.71
C ALA A 113 -9.53 5.43 -10.18
N ASN A 114 -10.33 6.28 -9.54
CA ASN A 114 -10.47 6.25 -8.09
C ASN A 114 -11.12 4.96 -7.58
N ASP A 115 -12.14 4.45 -8.27
CA ASP A 115 -12.81 3.20 -7.91
C ASP A 115 -11.86 2.01 -8.07
N PHE A 116 -11.09 1.97 -9.16
CA PHE A 116 -10.06 0.96 -9.38
C PHE A 116 -8.99 0.96 -8.27
N ILE A 117 -8.49 2.14 -7.90
CA ILE A 117 -7.49 2.30 -6.83
C ILE A 117 -8.07 1.85 -5.48
N SER A 118 -9.31 2.24 -5.18
CA SER A 118 -9.98 1.83 -3.94
C SER A 118 -10.17 0.31 -3.84
N GLU A 119 -10.41 -0.37 -4.96
CA GLU A 119 -10.52 -1.83 -5.00
C GLU A 119 -9.21 -2.54 -4.65
N LEU A 120 -8.06 -1.94 -5.01
CA LEU A 120 -6.72 -2.42 -4.66
C LEU A 120 -6.37 -2.09 -3.20
N GLU A 121 -6.70 -0.87 -2.76
CA GLU A 121 -6.54 -0.44 -1.36
C GLU A 121 -7.30 -1.37 -0.41
N ASP A 122 -8.53 -1.79 -0.75
CA ASP A 122 -9.32 -2.73 0.05
C ASP A 122 -8.61 -4.08 0.26
N ILE A 123 -7.86 -4.55 -0.74
CA ILE A 123 -7.07 -5.78 -0.65
C ILE A 123 -5.88 -5.57 0.29
N ILE A 124 -5.22 -4.41 0.22
CA ILE A 124 -4.12 -4.09 1.13
C ILE A 124 -4.62 -4.00 2.57
N ASP A 125 -5.64 -3.17 2.81
CA ASP A 125 -6.15 -2.87 4.14
C ASP A 125 -6.67 -4.11 4.88
N LYS A 126 -7.30 -5.03 4.16
CA LYS A 126 -7.91 -6.22 4.76
C LYS A 126 -7.02 -7.45 4.68
N ASP A 127 -6.47 -7.74 3.49
CA ASP A 127 -5.86 -9.03 3.22
C ASP A 127 -4.37 -9.02 3.49
N VAL A 128 -3.65 -8.00 3.01
CA VAL A 128 -2.22 -7.83 3.32
C VAL A 128 -2.03 -7.62 4.82
N SER A 129 -2.86 -6.77 5.45
CA SER A 129 -2.84 -6.57 6.90
C SER A 129 -3.07 -7.88 7.67
N ASP A 130 -4.06 -8.70 7.28
CA ASP A 130 -4.28 -10.01 7.92
C ASP A 130 -3.07 -10.93 7.70
N MET A 131 -2.45 -10.96 6.51
CA MET A 131 -1.22 -11.73 6.28
C MET A 131 -0.09 -11.30 7.23
N MET A 132 0.12 -9.99 7.38
CA MET A 132 1.14 -9.40 8.25
C MET A 132 0.88 -9.71 9.74
N ASP A 133 -0.34 -9.48 10.22
CA ASP A 133 -0.76 -9.77 11.60
C ASP A 133 -0.53 -11.25 11.97
N ASN A 134 -0.59 -12.12 10.96
CA ASN A 134 -0.42 -13.54 11.11
C ASN A 134 1.01 -14.03 10.82
N GLY A 135 1.97 -13.11 10.67
CA GLY A 135 3.39 -13.41 10.45
C GLY A 135 3.72 -13.97 9.06
N ASN A 136 2.78 -13.90 8.10
CA ASN A 136 2.97 -14.36 6.71
C ASN A 136 3.61 -13.25 5.87
N ASN A 137 4.77 -12.77 6.32
CA ASN A 137 5.43 -11.56 5.78
C ASN A 137 5.78 -11.69 4.29
N LEU A 138 6.19 -12.87 3.84
CA LEU A 138 6.57 -13.07 2.44
C LEU A 138 5.35 -13.06 1.51
N CYS A 139 4.21 -13.61 1.94
CA CYS A 139 2.97 -13.57 1.17
C CYS A 139 2.44 -12.14 1.07
N ALA A 140 2.44 -11.40 2.19
CA ALA A 140 2.09 -9.98 2.23
C ALA A 140 2.98 -9.16 1.29
N PHE A 141 4.30 -9.41 1.34
CA PHE A 141 5.27 -8.74 0.49
C PHE A 141 5.06 -9.05 -1.00
N GLU A 142 4.83 -10.31 -1.35
CA GLU A 142 4.55 -10.72 -2.72
C GLU A 142 3.31 -10.02 -3.29
N LEU A 143 2.22 -9.97 -2.51
CA LEU A 143 0.98 -9.34 -2.92
C LEU A 143 1.13 -7.82 -3.07
N LEU A 144 1.76 -7.14 -2.10
CA LEU A 144 2.05 -5.70 -2.18
C LEU A 144 2.87 -5.35 -3.44
N ASN A 145 3.91 -6.13 -3.71
CA ASN A 145 4.78 -5.91 -4.85
C ASN A 145 4.07 -6.13 -6.18
N TYR A 146 3.20 -7.14 -6.24
CA TYR A 146 2.38 -7.37 -7.42
C TYR A 146 1.47 -6.16 -7.69
N ILE A 147 0.78 -5.64 -6.66
CA ILE A 147 -0.05 -4.43 -6.77
C ILE A 147 0.80 -3.22 -7.18
N PHE A 148 1.96 -3.02 -6.57
CA PHE A 148 2.86 -1.90 -6.86
C PHE A 148 3.33 -1.90 -8.33
N VAL A 149 3.80 -3.05 -8.82
CA VAL A 149 4.25 -3.19 -10.19
C VAL A 149 3.10 -3.00 -11.16
N LEU A 150 1.94 -3.59 -10.88
CA LEU A 150 0.74 -3.40 -11.68
C LEU A 150 0.37 -1.92 -11.77
N LEU A 151 0.28 -1.23 -10.63
CA LEU A 151 -0.06 0.18 -10.54
C LEU A 151 0.89 1.05 -11.38
N GLY A 152 2.18 0.74 -11.36
CA GLY A 152 3.19 1.43 -12.15
C GLY A 152 3.15 1.18 -13.66
N ASN A 153 2.29 0.29 -14.15
CA ASN A 153 2.18 -0.05 -15.58
C ASN A 153 0.78 0.11 -16.15
N VAL A 154 -0.24 0.31 -15.31
CA VAL A 154 -1.62 0.43 -15.78
C VAL A 154 -1.81 1.78 -16.48
N PRO A 155 -2.27 1.79 -17.73
CA PRO A 155 -2.60 3.03 -18.44
C PRO A 155 -3.90 3.61 -17.86
N MET A 156 -3.78 4.74 -17.17
CA MET A 156 -4.89 5.38 -16.46
C MET A 156 -4.75 6.90 -16.44
N ASP A 157 -5.88 7.60 -16.42
CA ASP A 157 -5.92 9.02 -16.08
C ASP A 157 -5.87 9.21 -14.57
N ASP A 158 -4.65 9.27 -14.03
CA ASP A 158 -4.39 9.50 -12.61
C ASP A 158 -4.18 10.98 -12.27
N SER A 159 -4.93 11.89 -12.92
CA SER A 159 -4.77 13.34 -12.67
C SER A 159 -5.04 13.75 -11.22
N ASP A 160 -5.84 12.96 -10.47
CA ASP A 160 -6.08 13.15 -9.04
C ASP A 160 -4.99 12.54 -8.14
N GLY A 161 -3.98 11.87 -8.72
CA GLY A 161 -2.79 11.39 -8.03
C GLY A 161 -3.02 10.17 -7.13
N GLY A 162 -4.07 9.40 -7.36
CA GLY A 162 -4.39 8.20 -6.59
C GLY A 162 -3.29 7.13 -6.67
N THR A 163 -2.54 7.06 -7.78
CA THR A 163 -1.37 6.17 -7.89
C THR A 163 -0.32 6.51 -6.86
N GLY A 164 -0.02 7.80 -6.69
CA GLY A 164 0.94 8.25 -5.68
C GLY A 164 0.46 7.97 -4.25
N VAL A 165 -0.84 8.13 -3.99
CA VAL A 165 -1.44 7.83 -2.68
C VAL A 165 -1.31 6.34 -2.36
N LEU A 166 -1.71 5.46 -3.28
CA LEU A 166 -1.64 4.01 -3.07
C LEU A 166 -0.19 3.52 -3.00
N ALA A 167 0.73 4.08 -3.79
CA ALA A 167 2.15 3.79 -3.70
C ALA A 167 2.73 4.16 -2.33
N ASN A 168 2.33 5.30 -1.75
CA ASN A 168 2.74 5.67 -0.40
C ASN A 168 2.21 4.69 0.66
N ILE A 169 0.95 4.24 0.53
CA ILE A 169 0.39 3.20 1.41
C ILE A 169 1.23 1.92 1.34
N ILE A 170 1.58 1.47 0.12
CA ILE A 170 2.44 0.29 -0.08
C ILE A 170 3.82 0.50 0.55
N TYR A 171 4.41 1.69 0.38
CA TYR A 171 5.71 2.03 0.95
C TYR A 171 5.70 1.95 2.48
N GLU A 172 4.64 2.43 3.13
CA GLU A 172 4.46 2.31 4.58
C GLU A 172 4.40 0.85 5.04
N HIS A 173 3.66 0.01 4.31
CA HIS A 173 3.62 -1.43 4.58
C HIS A 173 4.97 -2.13 4.34
N TRP A 174 5.75 -1.71 3.34
CA TRP A 174 7.12 -2.21 3.17
C TRP A 174 7.99 -1.89 4.38
N LEU A 175 7.89 -0.68 4.96
CA LEU A 175 8.64 -0.34 6.16
C LEU A 175 8.23 -1.19 7.36
N GLU A 176 6.93 -1.44 7.52
CA GLU A 176 6.40 -2.31 8.58
C GLU A 176 6.86 -3.77 8.40
N LEU A 177 6.77 -4.30 7.17
CA LEU A 177 7.31 -5.61 6.81
C LEU A 177 8.79 -5.72 7.16
N LEU A 178 9.59 -4.72 6.79
CA LEU A 178 11.01 -4.70 7.14
C LEU A 178 11.26 -4.58 8.64
N PHE A 179 10.32 -4.04 9.42
CA PHE A 179 10.45 -4.01 10.87
C PHE A 179 10.20 -5.39 11.50
N GLN A 180 9.17 -6.11 11.04
CA GLN A 180 8.76 -7.40 11.61
C GLN A 180 9.47 -8.64 11.01
N ALA A 181 9.97 -8.54 9.78
CA ALA A 181 10.53 -9.66 9.04
C ALA A 181 11.79 -10.25 9.69
N LYS A 182 11.91 -11.56 9.62
CA LYS A 182 13.13 -12.28 10.04
C LYS A 182 14.28 -11.98 9.07
N PRO A 183 15.56 -12.09 9.49
CA PRO A 183 16.69 -11.79 8.61
C PRO A 183 16.67 -12.51 7.25
N GLN A 184 16.23 -13.77 7.23
CA GLN A 184 16.11 -14.55 5.99
C GLN A 184 15.02 -14.01 5.04
N GLU A 185 13.91 -13.50 5.59
CA GLU A 185 12.83 -12.88 4.81
C GLU A 185 13.28 -11.52 4.27
N LYS A 186 13.91 -10.68 5.11
CA LYS A 186 14.51 -9.41 4.67
C LYS A 186 15.51 -9.60 3.55
N ARG A 187 16.28 -10.70 3.57
CA ARG A 187 17.21 -11.01 2.49
C ARG A 187 16.50 -11.21 1.15
N LYS A 188 15.40 -11.97 1.14
CA LYS A 188 14.57 -12.16 -0.06
C LYS A 188 13.95 -10.84 -0.53
N MET A 189 13.46 -10.02 0.41
CA MET A 189 12.92 -8.70 0.11
C MET A 189 13.97 -7.79 -0.53
N TYR A 190 15.19 -7.77 0.03
CA TYR A 190 16.31 -6.99 -0.51
C TYR A 190 16.68 -7.39 -1.94
N GLU A 191 16.73 -8.71 -2.20
CA GLU A 191 16.99 -9.25 -3.53
C GLU A 191 15.92 -8.83 -4.53
N TRP A 192 14.64 -8.88 -4.13
CA TRP A 192 13.54 -8.38 -4.96
C TRP A 192 13.71 -6.89 -5.28
N PHE A 193 13.87 -6.01 -4.29
CA PHE A 193 13.98 -4.58 -4.56
C PHE A 193 15.16 -4.24 -5.48
N THR A 194 16.33 -4.85 -5.24
CA THR A 194 17.52 -4.59 -6.05
C THR A 194 17.44 -5.12 -7.48
N SER A 195 16.54 -6.07 -7.76
CA SER A 195 16.28 -6.53 -9.13
C SER A 195 15.20 -5.74 -9.85
N HIS A 196 14.41 -4.90 -9.17
CA HIS A 196 13.26 -4.17 -9.73
C HIS A 196 13.51 -2.65 -9.91
N LEU A 197 14.78 -2.22 -9.93
CA LEU A 197 15.20 -0.94 -10.53
C LEU A 197 15.70 -1.18 -11.97
N ASP A 198 14.82 -1.72 -12.80
CA ASP A 198 15.09 -2.20 -14.15
C ASP A 198 14.12 -1.62 -15.20
N GLY A 199 13.33 -0.60 -14.84
CA GLY A 199 12.26 -0.07 -15.68
C GLY A 199 10.97 -0.88 -15.62
N SER A 200 10.82 -1.77 -14.63
CA SER A 200 9.58 -2.54 -14.42
C SER A 200 8.40 -1.70 -13.95
N VAL A 201 8.61 -0.45 -13.54
CA VAL A 201 7.56 0.52 -13.20
C VAL A 201 7.91 1.89 -13.78
N ILE A 202 6.91 2.76 -13.89
CA ILE A 202 7.12 4.19 -14.23
C ILE A 202 8.16 4.87 -13.33
N ASP A 203 8.95 5.75 -13.94
CA ASP A 203 10.16 6.34 -13.36
C ASP A 203 10.00 6.93 -11.94
N TYR A 204 8.87 7.57 -11.63
CA TYR A 204 8.71 8.18 -10.30
C TYR A 204 8.41 7.17 -9.19
N LEU A 205 7.91 5.97 -9.52
CA LEU A 205 7.74 4.88 -8.56
C LEU A 205 9.05 4.12 -8.33
N GLU A 206 10.00 4.17 -9.27
CA GLU A 206 11.35 3.65 -9.03
C GLU A 206 12.04 4.37 -7.86
N ASP A 207 11.73 5.64 -7.61
CA ASP A 207 12.29 6.38 -6.47
C ASP A 207 11.85 5.76 -5.12
N ASP A 208 10.66 5.16 -5.02
CA ASP A 208 10.21 4.47 -3.80
C ASP A 208 11.03 3.19 -3.55
N ILE A 209 11.27 2.40 -4.61
CA ILE A 209 12.13 1.22 -4.56
C ILE A 209 13.55 1.64 -4.16
N GLU A 210 14.11 2.68 -4.79
CA GLU A 210 15.42 3.22 -4.43
C GLU A 210 15.48 3.62 -2.94
N ASN A 211 14.46 4.34 -2.46
CA ASN A 211 14.40 4.80 -1.08
C ASN A 211 14.34 3.65 -0.08
N ILE A 212 13.55 2.61 -0.36
CA ILE A 212 13.54 1.39 0.48
C ILE A 212 14.90 0.71 0.48
N ILE A 213 15.54 0.53 -0.68
CA ILE A 213 16.88 -0.08 -0.75
C ILE A 213 17.84 0.74 0.12
N MET A 214 17.87 2.06 -0.03
CA MET A 214 18.85 2.92 0.63
C MET A 214 18.61 3.07 2.13
N GLU A 215 17.37 3.29 2.55
CA GLU A 215 17.03 3.72 3.90
C GLU A 215 16.29 2.65 4.73
N GLY A 216 15.61 1.69 4.09
CA GLY A 216 14.88 0.60 4.75
C GLY A 216 15.81 -0.45 5.39
N PHE A 217 16.82 -0.93 4.64
CA PHE A 217 17.74 -1.99 5.08
C PHE A 217 18.93 -1.47 5.90
N LYS A 218 18.75 -1.23 7.20
CA LYS A 218 19.75 -0.54 8.05
C LYS A 218 20.85 -1.45 8.61
N GLU A 219 20.69 -2.76 8.49
CA GLU A 219 21.57 -3.77 9.08
C GLU A 219 22.97 -3.76 8.44
N LYS A 220 23.98 -4.19 9.21
CA LYS A 220 25.38 -4.15 8.76
C LYS A 220 25.67 -5.08 7.58
N GLU A 221 24.92 -6.16 7.45
CA GLU A 221 25.10 -7.17 6.40
C GLU A 221 24.83 -6.62 4.99
N TYR A 222 23.81 -5.77 4.82
CA TYR A 222 23.49 -5.16 3.53
C TYR A 222 24.50 -4.11 3.08
N ARG A 223 25.48 -3.74 3.94
CA ARG A 223 26.32 -2.58 3.65
C ARG A 223 27.22 -2.75 2.45
N LYS A 224 27.79 -3.96 2.28
CA LYS A 224 28.65 -4.26 1.14
C LYS A 224 27.82 -4.34 -0.13
N ASP A 225 26.66 -4.97 -0.04
CA ASP A 225 25.76 -5.16 -1.17
C ASP A 225 25.19 -3.84 -1.68
N LYS A 226 24.79 -2.93 -0.78
CA LYS A 226 24.38 -1.56 -1.15
C LYS A 226 25.50 -0.81 -1.88
N MET A 227 26.74 -0.97 -1.44
CA MET A 227 27.87 -0.32 -2.11
C MET A 227 28.07 -0.88 -3.52
N ALA A 228 28.07 -2.21 -3.66
CA ALA A 228 28.19 -2.86 -4.96
C ALA A 228 27.03 -2.48 -5.89
N PHE A 229 25.82 -2.39 -5.34
CA PHE A 229 24.62 -1.95 -6.05
C PHE A 229 24.74 -0.49 -6.54
N ILE A 230 25.11 0.46 -5.68
CA ILE A 230 25.30 1.86 -6.12
C ILE A 230 26.36 1.94 -7.23
N GLN A 231 27.46 1.17 -7.11
CA GLN A 231 28.50 1.13 -8.14
C GLN A 231 28.01 0.54 -9.46
N SER A 232 27.17 -0.51 -9.43
CA SER A 232 26.59 -1.07 -10.65
C SER A 232 25.61 -0.09 -11.30
N MET A 233 24.84 0.66 -10.51
CA MET A 233 23.93 1.69 -11.03
C MET A 233 24.68 2.87 -11.66
N ILE A 234 25.80 3.31 -11.08
CA ILE A 234 26.70 4.30 -11.71
C ILE A 234 27.19 3.80 -13.06
N LYS A 235 27.67 2.56 -13.12
CA LYS A 235 28.18 1.97 -14.36
C LYS A 235 27.08 1.89 -15.43
N LYS A 236 25.90 1.40 -15.08
CA LYS A 236 24.73 1.35 -15.99
C LYS A 236 24.39 2.75 -16.53
N SER A 237 24.39 3.76 -15.66
CA SER A 237 24.08 5.15 -16.05
C SER A 237 25.12 5.74 -17.02
N GLN A 238 26.39 5.32 -16.93
CA GLN A 238 27.45 5.74 -17.85
C GLN A 238 27.36 5.06 -19.23
N GLU A 239 26.71 3.89 -19.29
CA GLU A 239 26.52 3.12 -20.51
C GLU A 239 25.19 3.48 -21.22
N GLU A 240 24.36 4.33 -20.61
CA GLU A 240 23.05 4.73 -21.14
C GLU A 240 23.22 5.74 -22.28
N GLU A 241 22.62 5.43 -23.45
CA GLU A 241 22.80 6.22 -24.68
C GLU A 241 22.09 7.59 -24.63
N SER A 242 21.08 7.74 -23.78
CA SER A 242 20.34 8.99 -23.61
C SER A 242 21.15 9.97 -22.76
N GLU A 243 21.70 11.02 -23.38
CA GLU A 243 22.52 12.03 -22.69
C GLU A 243 21.79 12.65 -21.48
N TRP A 244 20.49 12.97 -21.60
CA TRP A 244 19.75 13.64 -20.52
C TRP A 244 19.35 12.69 -19.37
N SER A 245 18.86 11.49 -19.69
CA SER A 245 18.50 10.47 -18.68
C SER A 245 19.76 9.94 -17.98
N GLY A 246 20.81 9.66 -18.76
CA GLY A 246 22.09 9.16 -18.27
C GLY A 246 22.78 10.13 -17.32
N ASP A 247 22.86 11.42 -17.67
CA ASP A 247 23.47 12.44 -16.79
C ASP A 247 22.71 12.62 -15.48
N TYR A 248 21.37 12.63 -15.53
CA TYR A 248 20.54 12.73 -14.33
C TYR A 248 20.74 11.51 -13.41
N LYS A 249 20.63 10.29 -13.95
CA LYS A 249 20.82 9.05 -13.19
C LYS A 249 22.25 8.95 -12.64
N LEU A 250 23.26 9.28 -13.44
CA LEU A 250 24.66 9.31 -13.02
C LEU A 250 24.87 10.28 -11.85
N GLY A 251 24.32 11.50 -11.94
CA GLY A 251 24.34 12.48 -10.87
C GLY A 251 23.68 11.96 -9.58
N LYS A 252 22.47 11.39 -9.70
CA LYS A 252 21.72 10.80 -8.58
C LYS A 252 22.54 9.71 -7.86
N TRP A 253 23.07 8.75 -8.61
CA TRP A 253 23.84 7.64 -8.05
C TRP A 253 25.20 8.08 -7.49
N ALA A 254 25.87 9.05 -8.11
CA ALA A 254 27.09 9.64 -7.56
C ALA A 254 26.85 10.32 -6.20
N LEU A 255 25.74 11.05 -6.05
CA LEU A 255 25.35 11.67 -4.78
C LEU A 255 25.04 10.62 -3.70
N ARG A 256 24.37 9.52 -4.06
CA ARG A 256 24.14 8.38 -3.15
C ARG A 256 25.46 7.76 -2.70
N TYR A 257 26.40 7.53 -3.62
CA TYR A 257 27.73 7.00 -3.34
C TYR A 257 28.50 7.88 -2.33
N LEU A 258 28.57 9.19 -2.59
CA LEU A 258 29.25 10.14 -1.70
C LEU A 258 28.61 10.21 -0.31
N SER A 259 27.27 10.23 -0.25
CA SER A 259 26.52 10.23 1.01
C SER A 259 26.80 8.97 1.81
N TYR A 260 26.85 7.82 1.15
CA TYR A 260 27.12 6.54 1.77
C TYR A 260 28.56 6.46 2.33
N LEU A 261 29.55 7.00 1.61
CA LEU A 261 30.94 7.11 2.10
C LEU A 261 31.06 8.03 3.33
N LYS A 262 30.37 9.18 3.34
CA LYS A 262 30.36 10.12 4.48
C LYS A 262 29.79 9.45 5.74
N ARG A 263 28.69 8.70 5.62
CA ARG A 263 28.08 7.93 6.73
C ARG A 263 29.06 6.88 7.28
N LYS A 264 29.85 6.23 6.41
CA LYS A 264 30.87 5.25 6.82
C LYS A 264 32.03 5.89 7.61
N GLN A 265 32.52 7.06 7.19
CA GLN A 265 33.60 7.76 7.91
C GLN A 265 33.19 8.19 9.33
N HIS A 266 31.93 8.57 9.54
CA HIS A 266 31.43 8.96 10.87
C HIS A 266 31.28 7.77 11.82
N GLN A 267 31.06 6.56 11.31
CA GLN A 267 30.96 5.33 12.11
C GLN A 267 32.33 4.72 12.47
N ILE A 268 33.40 5.11 11.76
CA ILE A 268 34.78 4.68 12.07
C ILE A 268 35.44 5.63 13.10
N ARG A 269 34.90 6.85 13.25
CA ARG A 269 35.41 7.89 14.17
C ARG A 269 34.73 7.91 15.55
N LYS A 270 33.78 7.00 15.80
CA LYS A 270 33.18 6.74 17.12
C LYS A 270 33.65 5.38 17.61
#